data_AF-A0A953HCQ6-F1
#
_entry.id   AF-A0A953HCQ6-F1
#
_cell.length_a   1.000
_cell.length_b   1.000
_cell.length_c   1.000
_cell.angle_alpha   90.00
_cell.angle_beta   90.00
_cell.angle_gamma   90.00
#
_symmetry.space_group_name_H-M   'P 1'
#
loop_
_entity.id
_entity.type
_entity.pdbx_description
1 polymer ?
#
loop_
_entity_poly.entity_id
_entity_poly.type
_entity_poly.pdbx_seq_one_letter_code
_entity_poly.pdbx_strand_id
1 'polypeptide(L)'
;MAVEQIFRQHHKVRPFEHRKDRFVDFYLSKIPFDVKTTIFPGQYPHSLVDAWARPESLIEWLYRNQSREGRMHFCNRLFLILYDRNHHEHWKLKAEIQFLKTKIESYLHGFHPQNVYDICIDTHRVKSDIIWCIKE
;
A
#
# COMPACT_ATOMS: atom_id res chain seq x y z
N MET A 1 12.00 -4.49 5.46
CA MET A 1 12.47 -4.26 4.06
C MET A 1 12.88 -2.81 3.83
N ALA A 2 13.50 -2.46 2.69
CA ALA A 2 13.91 -1.08 2.37
C ALA A 2 12.73 -0.07 2.39
N VAL A 3 11.55 -0.50 1.94
CA VAL A 3 10.31 0.31 1.97
C VAL A 3 9.89 0.63 3.41
N GLU A 4 9.85 -0.37 4.30
CA GLU A 4 9.55 -0.13 5.73
C GLU A 4 10.54 0.84 6.38
N GLN A 5 11.82 0.80 6.01
CA GLN A 5 12.82 1.74 6.52
C GLN A 5 12.52 3.18 6.12
N ILE A 6 12.04 3.41 4.89
CA ILE A 6 11.60 4.74 4.44
C ILE A 6 10.49 5.28 5.34
N PHE A 7 9.47 4.46 5.61
CA PHE A 7 8.37 4.87 6.50
C PHE A 7 8.87 5.19 7.91
N ARG A 8 9.73 4.34 8.48
CA ARG A 8 10.26 4.52 9.85
C ARG A 8 11.11 5.78 10.03
N GLN A 9 11.69 6.32 8.96
CA GLN A 9 12.51 7.53 9.00
C GLN A 9 11.68 8.83 8.93
N HIS A 10 10.38 8.75 8.63
CA HIS A 10 9.55 9.93 8.45
C HIS A 10 8.94 10.42 9.78
N HIS A 11 9.07 11.70 10.11
CA HIS A 11 8.65 12.30 11.38
C HIS A 11 7.14 12.13 11.74
N LYS A 12 6.25 12.00 10.75
CA LYS A 12 4.81 11.73 10.97
C LYS A 12 4.49 10.26 11.27
N VAL A 13 5.45 9.36 11.08
CA VAL A 13 5.27 7.92 11.31
C VAL A 13 5.75 7.61 12.71
N ARG A 14 4.88 7.03 13.53
CA ARG A 14 5.35 6.43 14.80
C ARG A 14 5.80 5.00 14.49
N PRO A 15 7.10 4.67 14.61
CA PRO A 15 7.55 3.31 14.45
C PRO A 15 6.92 2.41 15.52
N PHE A 16 6.71 1.15 15.19
CA PHE A 16 6.18 0.18 16.15
C PHE A 16 7.24 -0.15 17.21
N GLU A 17 7.01 0.26 18.47
CA GLU A 17 7.98 0.16 19.57
C GLU A 17 8.01 -1.21 20.29
N HIS A 18 6.99 -2.05 20.12
CA HIS A 18 6.89 -3.33 20.82
C HIS A 18 7.08 -4.54 19.89
N ARG A 19 8.17 -5.28 20.09
CA ARG A 19 8.41 -6.58 19.41
C ARG A 19 7.26 -7.55 19.68
N LYS A 20 6.35 -7.76 18.70
CA LYS A 20 5.73 -9.08 18.32
C LYS A 20 4.42 -9.02 17.49
N ASP A 21 3.90 -7.88 17.05
CA ASP A 21 2.82 -7.91 16.05
C ASP A 21 3.40 -8.08 14.64
N ARG A 22 3.10 -9.22 14.00
CA ARG A 22 3.57 -9.56 12.65
C ARG A 22 2.77 -8.88 11.53
N PHE A 23 1.70 -8.17 11.87
CA PHE A 23 0.76 -7.59 10.91
C PHE A 23 0.67 -6.05 11.00
N VAL A 24 1.63 -5.41 11.69
CA VAL A 24 1.70 -3.96 11.82
C VAL A 24 3.14 -3.51 11.59
N ASP A 25 3.37 -2.75 10.52
CA ASP A 25 4.67 -2.16 10.22
C ASP A 25 4.85 -0.80 10.90
N PHE A 26 3.79 0.01 10.94
CA PHE A 26 3.81 1.35 11.55
C PHE A 26 2.41 1.87 11.88
N TYR A 27 2.38 3.04 12.53
CA TYR A 27 1.15 3.79 12.82
C TYR A 27 1.14 5.14 12.08
N LEU A 28 0.03 5.45 11.41
CA LEU A 28 -0.29 6.77 10.87
C LEU A 28 -1.52 7.33 11.58
N SER A 29 -1.37 8.48 12.25
CA SER A 29 -2.46 9.09 13.04
C SER A 29 -3.17 8.09 13.98
N LYS A 30 -2.38 7.22 14.66
CA LYS A 30 -2.83 6.14 15.56
C LYS A 30 -3.55 4.95 14.88
N ILE A 31 -3.61 4.91 13.55
CA ILE A 31 -4.14 3.77 12.78
C ILE A 31 -2.95 2.84 12.44
N PRO A 32 -3.00 1.55 12.80
CA PRO A 32 -1.96 0.59 12.41
C PRO A 32 -2.08 0.24 10.94
N PHE A 33 -0.95 0.08 10.25
CA PHE A 33 -0.88 -0.37 8.85
C PHE A 33 0.25 -1.37 8.63
N ASP A 34 -0.03 -2.34 7.76
CA ASP A 34 0.92 -3.22 7.07
C ASP A 34 1.18 -2.69 5.66
N VAL A 35 2.43 -2.62 5.22
CA VAL A 35 2.76 -2.15 3.86
C VAL A 35 2.88 -3.32 2.92
N LYS A 36 2.15 -3.23 1.82
CA LYS A 36 2.26 -4.22 0.74
C LYS A 36 2.67 -3.56 -0.56
N THR A 37 3.90 -3.81 -0.98
CA THR A 37 4.38 -3.42 -2.30
C THR A 37 4.00 -4.48 -3.33
N THR A 38 3.29 -4.07 -4.38
CA THR A 38 2.89 -4.96 -5.49
C THR A 38 2.93 -4.22 -6.81
N ILE A 39 3.17 -4.93 -7.90
CA ILE A 39 2.95 -4.37 -9.24
C ILE A 39 1.45 -4.21 -9.48
N PHE A 40 1.07 -3.31 -10.38
CA PHE A 40 -0.32 -3.24 -10.83
C PHE A 40 -0.75 -4.62 -11.36
N PRO A 41 -1.81 -5.23 -10.79
CA PRO A 41 -2.17 -6.61 -11.09
C PRO A 41 -2.68 -6.77 -12.53
N GLY A 42 -1.98 -7.56 -13.34
CA GLY A 42 -2.41 -7.84 -14.71
C GLY A 42 -3.72 -8.63 -14.84
N GLN A 43 -4.18 -9.27 -13.75
CA GLN A 43 -5.46 -9.98 -13.70
C GLN A 43 -6.62 -9.12 -13.15
N TYR A 44 -6.34 -7.87 -12.76
CA TYR A 44 -7.40 -6.96 -12.35
C TYR A 44 -8.22 -6.55 -13.59
N PRO A 45 -9.56 -6.64 -13.55
CA PRO A 45 -10.39 -6.55 -14.74
C PRO A 45 -10.55 -5.13 -15.30
N HIS A 46 -9.99 -4.11 -14.64
CA HIS A 46 -10.13 -2.72 -15.06
C HIS A 46 -8.77 -2.07 -15.35
N SER A 47 -8.79 -0.98 -16.13
CA SER A 47 -7.57 -0.27 -16.48
C SER A 47 -6.96 0.46 -15.28
N LEU A 48 -5.71 0.91 -15.42
CA LEU A 48 -5.08 1.79 -14.42
C LEU A 48 -5.87 3.09 -14.21
N VAL A 49 -6.47 3.63 -15.27
CA VAL A 49 -7.30 4.86 -15.20
C VAL A 49 -8.57 4.60 -14.39
N ASP A 50 -9.24 3.46 -14.64
CA ASP A 50 -10.42 3.06 -13.87
C ASP A 50 -10.08 2.82 -12.39
N ALA A 51 -8.91 2.22 -12.13
CA ALA A 51 -8.43 1.97 -10.78
C ALA A 51 -8.11 3.28 -10.03
N TRP A 52 -7.61 4.30 -10.73
CA TRP A 52 -7.39 5.62 -10.14
C TRP A 52 -8.72 6.31 -9.86
N ALA A 53 -9.70 6.23 -10.76
CA ALA A 53 -11.03 6.79 -10.55
C ALA A 53 -11.81 6.09 -9.41
N ARG A 54 -11.56 4.79 -9.18
CA ARG A 54 -12.18 3.97 -8.12
C ARG A 54 -11.15 3.11 -7.37
N PRO A 55 -10.30 3.71 -6.51
CA PRO A 55 -9.26 2.98 -5.81
C PRO A 55 -9.79 1.88 -4.89
N GLU A 56 -10.99 2.05 -4.34
CA GLU A 56 -11.68 1.08 -3.48
C GLU A 56 -11.90 -0.27 -4.18
N SER A 57 -12.20 -0.27 -5.48
CA SER A 57 -12.38 -1.50 -6.27
C SER A 57 -11.07 -2.27 -6.41
N LEU A 58 -9.97 -1.57 -6.65
CA LEU A 58 -8.65 -2.19 -6.69
C LEU A 58 -8.23 -2.71 -5.30
N ILE A 59 -8.47 -1.94 -4.25
CA ILE A 59 -8.18 -2.36 -2.88
C ILE A 59 -8.93 -3.67 -2.56
N GLU A 60 -10.24 -3.72 -2.80
CA GLU A 60 -11.04 -4.92 -2.55
C GLU A 60 -10.48 -6.12 -3.34
N TRP A 61 -10.19 -5.92 -4.62
CA TRP A 61 -9.58 -6.98 -5.44
C TRP A 61 -8.24 -7.47 -4.87
N LEU A 62 -7.37 -6.56 -4.42
CA LEU A 62 -6.07 -6.91 -3.84
C LEU A 62 -6.20 -7.71 -2.54
N TYR A 63 -7.22 -7.42 -1.72
CA TYR A 63 -7.49 -8.21 -0.53
C TYR A 63 -8.02 -9.60 -0.85
N ARG A 64 -8.88 -9.74 -1.87
CA ARG A 64 -9.46 -11.02 -2.30
C ARG A 64 -8.45 -11.93 -3.01
N ASN A 65 -7.46 -11.35 -3.68
CA ASN A 65 -6.48 -12.08 -4.50
C ASN A 65 -5.10 -12.20 -3.84
N GLN A 66 -5.06 -12.29 -2.50
CA GLN A 66 -3.82 -12.52 -1.77
C GLN A 66 -3.36 -13.99 -1.83
N SER A 67 -2.07 -14.25 -1.60
CA SER A 67 -1.58 -15.63 -1.56
C SER A 67 -2.25 -16.43 -0.44
N ARG A 68 -2.70 -17.64 -0.79
CA ARG A 68 -3.48 -18.53 0.08
C ARG A 68 -2.64 -19.30 1.12
N GLU A 69 -1.31 -19.13 1.10
CA GLU A 69 -0.34 -19.87 1.94
C GLU A 69 -0.24 -19.33 3.38
N GLY A 70 -1.37 -19.16 4.08
CA GLY A 70 -1.39 -18.87 5.52
C GLY A 70 -1.02 -17.44 5.94
N ARG A 71 -0.86 -16.51 4.99
CA ARG A 71 -0.69 -15.06 5.24
C ARG A 71 -1.93 -14.24 4.86
N MET A 72 -3.08 -14.89 4.71
CA MET A 72 -4.34 -14.18 4.47
C MET A 72 -4.83 -13.59 5.78
N HIS A 73 -4.74 -12.27 5.89
CA HIS A 73 -5.31 -11.50 7.00
C HIS A 73 -5.96 -10.23 6.44
N PHE A 74 -6.95 -9.73 7.18
CA PHE A 74 -7.67 -8.50 6.89
C PHE A 74 -7.23 -7.38 7.84
N CYS A 75 -5.91 -7.27 8.07
CA CYS A 75 -5.37 -6.10 8.76
C CYS A 75 -5.34 -4.92 7.80
N ASN A 76 -5.40 -3.71 8.35
CA ASN A 76 -5.28 -2.48 7.58
C ASN A 76 -4.00 -2.48 6.74
N ARG A 77 -4.09 -2.14 5.46
CA ARG A 77 -2.95 -2.11 4.55
C ARG A 77 -2.81 -0.81 3.79
N LEU A 78 -1.55 -0.44 3.60
CA LEU A 78 -1.17 0.58 2.65
C LEU A 78 -0.52 -0.12 1.45
N PHE A 79 -1.17 -0.05 0.29
CA PHE A 79 -0.66 -0.68 -0.92
C PHE A 79 0.25 0.28 -1.67
N LEU A 80 1.50 -0.13 -1.91
CA LEU A 80 2.38 0.53 -2.86
C LEU A 80 2.19 -0.13 -4.23
N ILE A 81 1.50 0.55 -5.15
CA ILE A 81 1.24 0.06 -6.50
C ILE A 81 2.32 0.54 -7.45
N LEU A 82 3.13 -0.39 -7.95
CA LEU A 82 4.20 -0.12 -8.90
C LEU A 82 3.69 -0.28 -10.33
N TYR A 83 3.89 0.74 -11.16
CA TYR A 83 3.57 0.68 -12.57
C TYR A 83 4.58 1.51 -13.38
N ASP A 84 5.12 0.90 -14.44
CA ASP A 84 6.05 1.52 -15.38
C ASP A 84 5.35 1.61 -16.72
N ARG A 85 5.01 2.83 -17.16
CA ARG A 85 4.26 3.07 -18.39
C ARG A 85 5.05 2.78 -19.65
N ASN A 86 6.38 2.88 -19.60
CA ASN A 86 7.23 2.89 -20.78
C ASN A 86 7.89 1.55 -21.05
N HIS A 87 8.41 0.90 -20.00
CA HIS A 87 9.26 -0.27 -20.16
C HIS A 87 8.55 -1.56 -19.76
N HIS A 88 7.38 -1.47 -19.12
CA HIS A 88 6.67 -2.61 -18.51
C HIS A 88 7.52 -3.40 -17.50
N GLU A 89 8.65 -2.85 -17.06
CA GLU A 89 9.58 -3.46 -16.11
C GLU A 89 9.18 -3.12 -14.67
N HIS A 90 7.89 -3.34 -14.33
CA HIS A 90 7.30 -2.96 -13.05
C HIS A 90 8.07 -3.50 -11.83
N TRP A 91 8.73 -4.66 -11.99
CA TRP A 91 9.52 -5.28 -10.94
C TRP A 91 10.81 -4.51 -10.64
N LYS A 92 11.40 -3.79 -11.62
CA LYS A 92 12.62 -2.97 -11.42
C LYS A 92 12.35 -1.77 -10.52
N LEU A 93 11.12 -1.23 -10.53
CA LEU A 93 10.72 -0.15 -9.63
C LEU A 93 10.90 -0.49 -8.15
N LYS A 94 10.88 -1.79 -7.78
CA LYS A 94 11.18 -2.22 -6.41
C LYS A 94 12.59 -1.86 -5.95
N ALA A 95 13.53 -1.75 -6.88
CA ALA A 95 14.93 -1.40 -6.61
C ALA A 95 15.17 0.12 -6.67
N GLU A 96 14.23 0.91 -7.20
CA GLU A 96 14.36 2.38 -7.30
C GLU A 96 14.01 3.07 -5.98
N ILE A 97 14.82 2.83 -4.95
CA ILE A 97 14.55 3.25 -3.57
C ILE A 97 14.29 4.77 -3.45
N GLN A 98 15.05 5.59 -4.17
CA GLN A 98 14.86 7.05 -4.13
C GLN A 98 13.53 7.49 -4.75
N PHE A 99 13.10 6.85 -5.83
CA PHE A 99 11.80 7.11 -6.46
C PHE A 99 10.65 6.70 -5.52
N LEU A 100 10.74 5.50 -4.92
CA LEU A 100 9.76 5.04 -3.95
C LEU A 100 9.70 5.97 -2.73
N LYS A 101 10.86 6.44 -2.25
CA LYS A 101 10.96 7.39 -1.15
C LYS A 101 10.19 8.67 -1.45
N THR A 102 10.41 9.29 -2.61
CA THR A 102 9.69 10.51 -3.00
C THR A 102 8.17 10.30 -3.04
N LYS A 103 7.69 9.16 -3.57
CA LYS A 103 6.25 8.85 -3.61
C LYS A 103 5.67 8.64 -2.21
N ILE A 104 6.39 7.93 -1.35
CA ILE A 104 5.99 7.69 0.05
C ILE A 104 5.94 9.02 0.82
N GLU A 105 6.97 9.84 0.73
CA GLU A 105 7.04 11.13 1.43
C GLU A 105 5.92 12.07 0.98
N SER A 106 5.63 12.13 -0.32
CA SER A 106 4.52 12.92 -0.87
C SER A 106 3.17 12.48 -0.30
N TYR A 107 2.90 11.17 -0.23
CA TYR A 107 1.69 10.63 0.39
C TYR A 107 1.63 10.97 1.89
N LEU A 108 2.71 10.74 2.63
CA LEU A 108 2.77 11.01 4.07
C LEU A 108 2.58 12.50 4.40
N HIS A 109 3.05 13.39 3.53
CA HIS A 109 2.86 14.83 3.70
C HIS A 109 1.37 15.21 3.65
N GLY A 110 0.62 14.68 2.69
CA GLY A 110 -0.81 14.92 2.51
C GLY A 110 -1.76 13.97 3.25
N PHE A 111 -1.23 13.04 4.06
CA PHE A 111 -2.04 12.03 4.74
C PHE A 111 -3.01 12.66 5.75
N HIS A 112 -4.29 12.32 5.61
CA HIS A 112 -5.35 12.59 6.59
C HIS A 112 -6.15 11.32 6.87
N PRO A 113 -6.40 10.96 8.14
CA PRO A 113 -7.08 9.71 8.49
C PRO A 113 -8.52 9.63 7.96
N GLN A 114 -9.16 10.76 7.65
CA GLN A 114 -10.49 10.84 7.04
C GLN A 114 -10.50 10.41 5.56
N ASN A 115 -9.35 10.47 4.88
CA ASN A 115 -9.24 10.13 3.46
C ASN A 115 -8.97 8.64 3.23
N VAL A 116 -8.66 7.91 4.29
CA VAL A 116 -8.40 6.47 4.22
C VAL A 116 -9.71 5.74 3.94
N TYR A 117 -9.69 4.85 2.94
CA TYR A 117 -10.85 4.03 2.61
C TYR A 117 -11.20 3.09 3.75
N ASP A 118 -12.48 3.03 4.08
CA ASP A 118 -13.03 2.12 5.08
C ASP A 118 -13.94 1.12 4.35
N ILE A 119 -13.41 -0.07 4.11
CA ILE A 119 -13.98 -1.06 3.19
C ILE A 119 -14.43 -2.29 3.97
N CYS A 120 -15.62 -2.79 3.66
CA CYS A 120 -16.15 -4.04 4.18
C CYS A 120 -15.85 -5.17 3.19
N ILE A 121 -14.98 -6.10 3.57
CA ILE A 121 -14.58 -7.25 2.76
C ILE A 121 -15.10 -8.50 3.47
N ASP A 122 -16.15 -9.08 2.92
CA ASP A 122 -16.93 -10.16 3.53
C ASP A 122 -17.41 -9.74 4.92
N THR A 123 -16.86 -10.32 6.00
CA THR A 123 -17.19 -9.98 7.40
C THR A 123 -16.17 -9.04 8.06
N HIS A 124 -15.15 -8.60 7.33
CA HIS A 124 -14.04 -7.81 7.87
C HIS A 124 -14.11 -6.36 7.42
N ARG A 125 -13.99 -5.44 8.38
CA ARG A 125 -13.90 -4.01 8.11
C ARG A 125 -12.45 -3.57 8.18
N VAL A 126 -11.91 -3.07 7.07
CA VAL A 126 -10.49 -2.70 6.94
C VAL A 126 -10.33 -1.25 6.56
N LYS A 127 -9.31 -0.60 7.13
CA LYS A 127 -8.85 0.71 6.68
C LYS A 127 -7.68 0.54 5.73
N SER A 128 -7.75 1.14 4.56
CA SER A 128 -6.78 0.90 3.50
C SER A 128 -6.60 2.11 2.59
N ASP A 129 -5.43 2.22 1.96
CA ASP A 129 -5.19 3.23 0.93
C ASP A 129 -4.13 2.75 -0.08
N ILE A 130 -3.90 3.54 -1.13
CA ILE A 130 -2.95 3.28 -2.21
C ILE A 130 -1.95 4.43 -2.35
N ILE A 131 -0.66 4.09 -2.40
CA ILE A 131 0.40 4.94 -2.91
C ILE A 131 0.70 4.51 -4.35
N TRP A 132 0.38 5.40 -5.30
CA TRP A 132 0.63 5.18 -6.72
C TRP A 132 2.09 5.53 -7.07
N CYS A 133 2.90 4.49 -7.29
CA CYS A 133 4.26 4.60 -7.78
C CYS A 133 4.29 4.38 -9.29
N ILE A 134 3.70 5.33 -10.03
CA ILE A 134 3.68 5.35 -11.50
C ILE A 134 4.94 6.06 -11.99
N LYS A 135 5.73 5.36 -12.80
CA LYS A 135 6.87 5.89 -13.55
C LYS A 135 6.43 6.11 -15.00
N GLU A 136 6.68 7.33 -15.47
CA GLU A 136 6.45 7.78 -16.84
C GLU A 136 7.67 7.54 -17.73
#